data_AF-S9S716-F1
#
_entry.id   AF-S9S716-F1
#
_cell.length_a   1.000
_cell.length_b   1.000
_cell.length_c   1.000
_cell.angle_alpha   90.00
_cell.angle_beta   90.00
_cell.angle_gamma   90.00
#
_symmetry.space_group_name_H-M   'P 1'
#
loop_
_entity.id
_entity.type
_entity.pdbx_description
1 polymer ?
#
loop_
_entity_poly.entity_id
_entity_poly.type
_entity_poly.pdbx_seq_one_letter_code
_entity_poly.pdbx_strand_id
1 'polypeptide(L)'
;MLGMPSSREAALRYEIDGLKSDLRAFVAVALQHGLRDFCEQRYPDIVRELEAGVERSEERVERKYAKILAALESVPGLRATRGETGERTYYRNAVDDVAYLEHGLEDRRLVLNGIWVAPSYRGRGIAHRILRRLVEAADEADCGIVLYHEPFGDQGLERDDLEDFYNRHGFQRHEATPDGLFRFPKTPLDLYARHQG
;
A
#
# COMPACT_ATOMS: atom_id res chain seq x y z
N MET A 1 2.85 -29.78 40.58
CA MET A 1 4.17 -29.97 39.96
C MET A 1 3.91 -30.33 38.51
N LEU A 2 3.93 -29.35 37.59
CA LEU A 2 3.70 -29.60 36.16
C LEU A 2 4.99 -30.20 35.58
N GLY A 3 4.94 -31.47 35.17
CA GLY A 3 6.08 -32.18 34.61
C GLY A 3 6.56 -31.50 33.33
N MET A 4 7.87 -31.23 33.25
CA MET A 4 8.48 -30.74 32.00
C MET A 4 8.34 -31.82 30.91
N PRO A 5 7.90 -31.46 29.69
CA PRO A 5 7.71 -32.42 28.62
C PRO A 5 9.02 -33.12 28.29
N SER A 6 8.95 -34.42 28.05
CA SER A 6 10.12 -35.20 27.64
C SER A 6 10.66 -34.72 26.29
N SER A 7 11.96 -34.88 26.04
CA SER A 7 12.60 -34.51 24.77
C SER A 7 11.88 -35.12 23.55
N ARG A 8 11.28 -36.30 23.70
CA ARG A 8 10.47 -36.97 22.67
C ARG A 8 9.12 -36.29 22.43
N GLU A 9 8.43 -35.86 23.48
CA GLU A 9 7.16 -35.12 23.36
C GLU A 9 7.37 -33.75 22.72
N ALA A 10 8.49 -33.09 23.00
CA ALA A 10 8.86 -31.84 22.35
C ALA A 10 9.13 -32.03 20.85
N ALA A 11 9.85 -33.08 20.46
CA ALA A 11 10.12 -33.40 19.05
C ALA A 11 8.84 -33.73 18.28
N LEU A 12 7.94 -34.53 18.86
CA LEU A 12 6.65 -34.87 18.24
C LEU A 12 5.75 -33.64 18.07
N ARG A 13 5.74 -32.73 19.05
CA ARG A 13 5.00 -31.46 18.93
C ARG A 13 5.51 -30.61 17.76
N TYR A 14 6.82 -30.47 17.66
CA TYR A 14 7.45 -29.74 16.57
C TYR A 14 7.09 -30.33 15.20
N GLU A 15 7.14 -31.65 15.07
CA GLU A 15 6.75 -32.35 13.84
C GLU A 15 5.26 -32.17 13.51
N ILE A 16 4.38 -32.29 14.51
CA ILE A 16 2.94 -32.05 14.33
C ILE A 16 2.67 -30.61 13.87
N ASP A 17 3.35 -29.62 14.44
CA ASP A 17 3.19 -28.22 14.06
C ASP A 17 3.70 -27.97 12.63
N GLY A 18 4.80 -28.61 12.23
CA GLY A 18 5.29 -28.62 10.85
C GLY A 18 4.25 -29.19 9.88
N LEU A 19 3.74 -30.40 10.14
CA LEU A 19 2.73 -31.04 9.29
C LEU A 19 1.43 -30.24 9.20
N LYS A 20 1.01 -29.57 10.28
CA LYS A 20 -0.14 -28.66 10.26
C LYS A 20 0.13 -27.44 9.38
N SER A 21 1.33 -26.89 9.42
CA SER A 21 1.75 -25.79 8.53
C SER A 21 1.69 -26.21 7.07
N ASP A 22 2.24 -27.37 6.74
CA ASP A 22 2.25 -27.92 5.38
C ASP A 22 0.83 -28.19 4.87
N LEU A 23 -0.04 -28.74 5.73
CA LEU A 23 -1.44 -28.97 5.38
C LEU A 23 -2.18 -27.65 5.10
N ARG A 24 -1.95 -26.59 5.89
CA ARG A 24 -2.52 -25.27 5.63
C ARG A 24 -2.04 -24.70 4.30
N ALA A 25 -0.75 -24.82 4.01
CA ALA A 25 -0.18 -24.38 2.74
C ALA A 25 -0.79 -25.13 1.56
N PHE A 26 -0.93 -26.45 1.67
CA PHE A 26 -1.59 -27.28 0.66
C PHE A 26 -3.04 -26.84 0.42
N VAL A 27 -3.83 -26.64 1.49
CA VAL A 27 -5.23 -26.19 1.37
C VAL A 27 -5.31 -24.81 0.72
N ALA A 28 -4.42 -23.87 1.10
CA ALA A 28 -4.39 -22.54 0.49
C ALA A 28 -4.11 -22.60 -1.02
N VAL A 29 -3.14 -23.42 -1.46
CA VAL A 29 -2.83 -23.63 -2.88
C VAL A 29 -4.01 -24.31 -3.59
N ALA A 30 -4.62 -25.33 -3.00
CA ALA A 30 -5.77 -26.00 -3.57
C ALA A 30 -6.97 -25.05 -3.78
N LEU A 31 -7.24 -24.15 -2.83
CA LEU A 31 -8.25 -23.10 -2.97
C LEU A 31 -7.94 -22.15 -4.15
N GLN A 32 -6.68 -21.75 -4.33
CA GLN A 32 -6.26 -20.90 -5.46
C GLN A 32 -6.47 -21.58 -6.81
N HIS A 33 -6.39 -22.91 -6.87
CA HIS A 33 -6.62 -23.71 -8.08
C HIS A 33 -8.07 -24.18 -8.24
N GLY A 34 -9.02 -23.59 -7.51
CA GLY A 34 -10.45 -23.82 -7.71
C GLY A 34 -11.00 -25.09 -7.07
N LEU A 35 -10.24 -25.76 -6.20
CA LEU A 35 -10.70 -26.97 -5.48
C LEU A 35 -11.51 -26.64 -4.22
N ARG A 36 -12.36 -25.62 -4.30
CA ARG A 36 -13.12 -25.09 -3.14
C ARG A 36 -13.97 -26.15 -2.47
N ASP A 37 -14.83 -26.84 -3.23
CA ASP A 37 -15.75 -27.86 -2.69
C ASP A 37 -15.00 -28.98 -1.97
N PHE A 38 -13.86 -29.42 -2.53
CA PHE A 38 -13.00 -30.43 -1.91
C PHE A 38 -12.41 -29.94 -0.58
N CYS A 39 -11.88 -28.73 -0.56
CA CYS A 39 -11.28 -28.13 0.64
C CYS A 39 -12.32 -27.89 1.74
N GLU A 40 -13.50 -27.37 1.39
CA GLU A 40 -14.59 -27.12 2.34
C GLU A 40 -15.14 -28.42 2.94
N GLN A 41 -15.25 -29.49 2.14
CA GLN A 41 -15.71 -30.78 2.62
C GLN A 41 -14.69 -31.46 3.56
N ARG A 42 -13.40 -31.38 3.23
CA ARG A 42 -12.37 -32.20 3.88
C ARG A 42 -11.58 -31.45 4.96
N TYR A 43 -11.48 -30.14 4.86
CA TYR A 43 -10.71 -29.28 5.77
C TYR A 43 -11.46 -27.98 6.15
N PRO A 44 -12.72 -28.04 6.61
CA PRO A 44 -13.57 -26.86 6.83
C PRO A 44 -12.98 -25.85 7.83
N ASP A 45 -12.27 -26.32 8.86
CA ASP A 45 -11.65 -25.44 9.86
C ASP A 45 -10.51 -24.62 9.28
N ILE A 46 -9.69 -25.24 8.42
CA ILE A 46 -8.57 -24.58 7.75
C ILE A 46 -9.09 -23.57 6.74
N VAL A 47 -10.14 -23.90 5.98
CA VAL A 47 -10.77 -22.97 5.05
C VAL A 47 -11.27 -21.73 5.79
N ARG A 48 -12.03 -21.90 6.88
CA ARG A 48 -12.50 -20.77 7.71
C ARG A 48 -11.36 -19.95 8.29
N GLU A 49 -10.28 -20.59 8.76
CA GLU A 49 -9.10 -19.91 9.27
C GLU A 49 -8.46 -19.02 8.19
N LEU A 50 -8.30 -19.54 6.97
CA LEU A 50 -7.72 -18.85 5.84
C LEU A 50 -8.60 -17.69 5.36
N GLU A 51 -9.90 -17.91 5.23
CA GLU A 51 -10.86 -16.87 4.82
C GLU A 51 -10.92 -15.74 5.84
N ALA A 52 -11.01 -16.05 7.13
CA ALA A 52 -10.95 -15.04 8.17
C ALA A 52 -9.59 -14.31 8.19
N GLY A 53 -8.50 -14.98 7.80
CA GLY A 53 -7.19 -14.36 7.60
C GLY A 53 -7.18 -13.35 6.46
N VAL A 54 -7.81 -13.70 5.34
CA VAL A 54 -8.00 -12.84 4.17
C VAL A 54 -8.84 -11.61 4.54
N GLU A 55 -10.00 -11.79 5.16
CA GLU A 55 -10.90 -10.71 5.58
C GLU A 55 -10.18 -9.73 6.53
N ARG A 56 -9.48 -10.24 7.55
CA ARG A 56 -8.67 -9.40 8.46
C ARG A 56 -7.59 -8.61 7.71
N SER A 57 -6.99 -9.21 6.68
CA SER A 57 -6.00 -8.52 5.85
C SER A 57 -6.65 -7.39 5.05
N GLU A 58 -7.84 -7.60 4.50
CA GLU A 58 -8.58 -6.61 3.73
C GLU A 58 -9.02 -5.43 4.61
N GLU A 59 -9.66 -5.71 5.75
CA GLU A 59 -10.01 -4.67 6.72
C GLU A 59 -8.79 -3.86 7.19
N ARG A 60 -7.63 -4.51 7.34
CA ARG A 60 -6.40 -3.84 7.74
C ARG A 60 -5.94 -2.87 6.66
N VAL A 61 -6.03 -3.27 5.40
CA VAL A 61 -5.64 -2.44 4.26
C VAL A 61 -6.59 -1.27 4.08
N GLU A 62 -7.90 -1.49 4.17
CA GLU A 62 -8.89 -0.42 4.10
C GLU A 62 -8.70 0.62 5.22
N ARG A 63 -8.42 0.17 6.45
CA ARG A 63 -8.09 1.06 7.56
C ARG A 63 -6.82 1.86 7.31
N LYS A 64 -5.77 1.24 6.75
CA LYS A 64 -4.53 1.95 6.36
C LYS A 64 -4.84 3.01 5.30
N TYR A 65 -5.60 2.66 4.28
CA TYR A 65 -5.99 3.58 3.21
C TYR A 65 -6.83 4.75 3.73
N ALA A 66 -7.84 4.50 4.56
CA ALA A 66 -8.66 5.55 5.17
C ALA A 66 -7.83 6.55 5.98
N LYS A 67 -6.82 6.08 6.73
CA LYS A 67 -5.88 6.96 7.45
C LYS A 67 -5.09 7.86 6.49
N ILE A 68 -4.61 7.29 5.38
CA ILE A 68 -3.88 8.05 4.35
C ILE A 68 -4.80 9.12 3.74
N LEU A 69 -6.05 8.78 3.42
CA LEU A 69 -7.00 9.74 2.86
C LEU A 69 -7.31 10.88 3.84
N ALA A 70 -7.54 10.58 5.11
CA ALA A 70 -7.73 11.61 6.14
C ALA A 70 -6.50 12.53 6.26
N ALA A 71 -5.29 11.99 6.09
CA ALA A 71 -4.08 12.79 6.09
C ALA A 71 -3.98 13.72 4.86
N LEU A 72 -4.45 13.28 3.69
CA LEU A 72 -4.52 14.10 2.47
C LEU A 72 -5.51 15.26 2.58
N GLU A 73 -6.51 15.17 3.46
CA GLU A 73 -7.41 16.29 3.75
C GLU A 73 -6.71 17.48 4.43
N SER A 74 -5.54 17.23 5.02
CA SER A 74 -4.78 18.18 5.84
C SER A 74 -3.47 18.64 5.21
N VAL A 75 -3.46 18.93 3.89
CA VAL A 75 -2.27 19.49 3.22
C VAL A 75 -2.13 20.99 3.50
N PRO A 76 -0.99 21.48 4.03
CA PRO A 76 -0.82 22.88 4.40
C PRO A 76 -1.10 23.87 3.27
N GLY A 77 -2.02 24.79 3.53
CA GLY A 77 -2.42 25.86 2.59
C GLY A 77 -3.36 25.40 1.47
N LEU A 78 -3.89 24.17 1.55
CA LEU A 78 -4.85 23.62 0.60
C LEU A 78 -6.06 23.08 1.35
N ARG A 79 -7.23 23.21 0.74
CA ARG A 79 -8.46 22.53 1.15
C ARG A 79 -8.68 21.36 0.20
N ALA A 80 -8.73 20.15 0.73
CA ALA A 80 -9.00 18.98 -0.07
C ALA A 80 -10.51 18.69 -0.13
N THR A 81 -10.96 18.06 -1.19
CA THR A 81 -12.31 17.49 -1.30
C THR A 81 -12.23 16.24 -2.15
N ARG A 82 -12.82 15.15 -1.68
CA ARG A 82 -12.87 13.90 -2.43
C ARG A 82 -13.91 14.01 -3.55
N GLY A 83 -13.56 13.53 -4.74
CA GLY A 83 -14.47 13.43 -5.88
C GLY A 83 -15.56 12.39 -5.66
N GLU A 84 -16.62 12.48 -6.48
CA GLU A 84 -17.80 11.61 -6.37
C GLU A 84 -17.47 10.11 -6.52
N THR A 85 -16.54 9.75 -7.42
CA THR A 85 -16.10 8.34 -7.59
C THR A 85 -15.14 7.88 -6.50
N GLY A 86 -14.58 8.80 -5.71
CA GLY A 86 -13.60 8.50 -4.69
C GLY A 86 -12.17 8.24 -5.20
N GLU A 87 -11.96 8.24 -6.52
CA GLU A 87 -10.67 8.00 -7.20
C GLU A 87 -9.80 9.27 -7.29
N ARG A 88 -10.38 10.44 -7.02
CA ARG A 88 -9.70 11.73 -7.04
C ARG A 88 -9.87 12.46 -5.73
N THR A 89 -8.79 13.08 -5.28
CA THR A 89 -8.82 14.13 -4.27
C THR A 89 -8.44 15.45 -4.93
N TYR A 90 -9.36 16.41 -4.92
CA TYR A 90 -9.19 17.76 -5.47
C TYR A 90 -8.67 18.70 -4.40
N TYR A 91 -7.76 19.60 -4.77
CA TYR A 91 -7.15 20.57 -3.87
C TYR A 91 -7.42 21.99 -4.34
N ARG A 92 -7.83 22.82 -3.40
CA ARG A 92 -8.23 24.20 -3.62
C ARG A 92 -7.43 25.11 -2.71
N ASN A 93 -7.06 26.29 -3.18
CA ASN A 93 -6.55 27.34 -2.30
C ASN A 93 -7.73 28.24 -1.85
N ALA A 94 -7.46 29.47 -1.39
CA ALA A 94 -8.52 30.39 -0.99
C ALA A 94 -9.38 30.93 -2.16
N VAL A 95 -8.92 30.76 -3.39
CA VAL A 95 -9.43 31.41 -4.60
C VAL A 95 -9.85 30.39 -5.67
N ASP A 96 -8.98 29.43 -5.99
CA ASP A 96 -9.10 28.54 -7.14
C ASP A 96 -8.90 27.06 -6.80
N ASP A 97 -9.38 26.20 -7.70
CA ASP A 97 -8.97 24.80 -7.82
C ASP A 97 -7.55 24.74 -8.42
N VAL A 98 -6.61 24.15 -7.68
CA VAL A 98 -5.18 24.24 -8.04
C VAL A 98 -4.55 22.92 -8.43
N ALA A 99 -5.10 21.81 -7.95
CA ALA A 99 -4.53 20.49 -8.19
C ALA A 99 -5.55 19.37 -7.96
N TYR A 100 -5.25 18.19 -8.48
CA TYR A 100 -5.89 16.95 -8.06
C TYR A 100 -4.87 15.81 -7.97
N LEU A 101 -5.19 14.82 -7.16
CA LEU A 101 -4.44 13.56 -7.01
C LEU A 101 -5.36 12.41 -7.38
N GLU A 102 -4.94 11.56 -8.30
CA GLU A 102 -5.64 10.34 -8.69
C GLU A 102 -5.06 9.14 -7.95
N HIS A 103 -5.90 8.45 -7.18
CA HIS A 103 -5.47 7.35 -6.34
C HIS A 103 -6.58 6.30 -6.18
N GLY A 104 -6.17 5.07 -5.89
CA GLY A 104 -7.06 3.93 -5.71
C GLY A 104 -6.51 2.91 -4.72
N LEU A 105 -7.32 1.91 -4.43
CA LEU A 105 -6.89 0.71 -3.73
C LEU A 105 -7.12 -0.49 -4.66
N GLU A 106 -6.03 -1.06 -5.17
CA GLU A 106 -6.05 -2.18 -6.11
C GLU A 106 -5.17 -3.31 -5.55
N ASP A 107 -5.67 -4.55 -5.56
CA ASP A 107 -4.95 -5.72 -5.03
C ASP A 107 -4.31 -5.48 -3.66
N ARG A 108 -5.04 -4.78 -2.79
CA ARG A 108 -4.64 -4.41 -1.43
C ARG A 108 -3.43 -3.46 -1.36
N ARG A 109 -3.14 -2.75 -2.44
CA ARG A 109 -2.08 -1.75 -2.55
C ARG A 109 -2.68 -0.39 -2.82
N LEU A 110 -2.06 0.64 -2.24
CA LEU A 110 -2.36 2.01 -2.63
C LEU A 110 -1.75 2.27 -4.00
N VAL A 111 -2.60 2.58 -4.98
CA VAL A 111 -2.19 2.93 -6.34
C VAL A 111 -2.32 4.43 -6.52
N LEU A 112 -1.28 5.04 -7.09
CA LEU A 112 -1.25 6.42 -7.52
C LEU A 112 -1.18 6.46 -9.04
N ASN A 113 -2.19 7.04 -9.68
CA ASN A 113 -2.28 7.12 -11.15
C ASN A 113 -1.79 8.46 -11.70
N GLY A 114 -1.78 9.49 -10.85
CA GLY A 114 -1.28 10.78 -11.30
C GLY A 114 -1.49 11.90 -10.29
N ILE A 115 -0.74 12.97 -10.53
CA ILE A 115 -0.96 14.25 -9.87
C ILE A 115 -1.01 15.33 -10.95
N TRP A 116 -2.03 16.17 -10.89
CA TRP A 116 -2.14 17.33 -11.75
C TRP A 116 -2.06 18.61 -10.93
N VAL A 117 -1.40 19.62 -11.50
CA VAL A 117 -1.40 20.99 -10.99
C VAL A 117 -1.73 21.93 -12.13
N ALA A 118 -2.67 22.84 -11.87
CA ALA A 118 -3.08 23.87 -12.82
C ALA A 118 -1.86 24.67 -13.31
N PRO A 119 -1.72 24.93 -14.63
CA PRO A 119 -0.54 25.58 -15.19
C PRO A 119 -0.08 26.86 -14.50
N SER A 120 -1.01 27.76 -14.17
CA SER A 120 -0.75 29.04 -13.47
C SER A 120 -0.21 28.89 -12.05
N TYR A 121 -0.30 27.68 -11.49
CA TYR A 121 0.07 27.32 -10.13
C TYR A 121 1.31 26.41 -10.05
N ARG A 122 1.89 26.04 -11.20
CA ARG A 122 3.13 25.27 -11.25
C ARG A 122 4.33 26.09 -10.77
N GLY A 123 5.41 25.41 -10.37
CA GLY A 123 6.57 26.04 -9.74
C GLY A 123 6.38 26.48 -8.29
N ARG A 124 5.16 26.40 -7.73
CA ARG A 124 4.83 26.80 -6.35
C ARG A 124 4.91 25.65 -5.32
N GLY A 125 5.54 24.53 -5.69
CA GLY A 125 5.70 23.36 -4.82
C GLY A 125 4.41 22.68 -4.38
N ILE A 126 3.28 22.86 -5.09
CA ILE A 126 1.99 22.26 -4.72
C ILE A 126 2.06 20.73 -4.78
N ALA A 127 2.49 20.19 -5.93
CA ALA A 127 2.64 18.74 -6.11
C ALA A 127 3.57 18.13 -5.06
N HIS A 128 4.69 18.79 -4.78
CA HIS A 128 5.64 18.36 -3.76
C HIS A 128 5.01 18.30 -2.36
N ARG A 129 4.21 19.30 -1.95
CA ARG A 129 3.52 19.30 -0.66
C ARG A 129 2.48 18.18 -0.55
N ILE A 130 1.71 17.97 -1.61
CA ILE A 130 0.69 16.89 -1.67
C ILE A 130 1.40 15.53 -1.57
N LEU A 131 2.39 15.26 -2.42
CA LEU A 131 3.13 14.00 -2.40
C LEU A 131 3.88 13.78 -1.09
N ARG A 132 4.47 14.83 -0.52
CA ARG A 132 5.12 14.75 0.80
C ARG A 132 4.13 14.28 1.86
N ARG A 133 2.92 14.87 1.91
CA ARG A 133 1.89 14.45 2.86
C ARG A 133 1.42 13.02 2.62
N LEU A 134 1.26 12.63 1.35
CA LEU A 134 0.93 11.27 0.96
C LEU A 134 1.95 10.26 1.48
N VAL A 135 3.24 10.50 1.22
CA VAL A 135 4.31 9.56 1.60
C VAL A 135 4.52 9.49 3.11
N GLU A 136 4.38 10.62 3.82
CA GLU A 136 4.42 10.64 5.29
C GLU A 136 3.28 9.81 5.88
N ALA A 137 2.06 9.99 5.37
CA ALA A 137 0.90 9.22 5.82
C ALA A 137 1.02 7.73 5.48
N ALA A 138 1.60 7.39 4.32
CA ALA A 138 1.86 6.02 3.93
C ALA A 138 2.93 5.36 4.81
N ASP A 139 3.98 6.11 5.20
CA ASP A 139 4.98 5.64 6.16
C ASP A 139 4.33 5.36 7.53
N GLU A 140 3.52 6.29 8.05
CA GLU A 140 2.78 6.14 9.31
C GLU A 140 1.80 4.95 9.29
N ALA A 141 1.20 4.69 8.13
CA ALA A 141 0.29 3.57 7.92
C ALA A 141 1.01 2.25 7.57
N ASP A 142 2.35 2.25 7.44
CA ASP A 142 3.12 1.10 6.98
C ASP A 142 2.56 0.55 5.64
N CYS A 143 2.37 1.43 4.67
CA CYS A 143 1.72 1.15 3.40
C CYS A 143 2.65 1.48 2.23
N GLY A 144 2.87 0.51 1.34
CA GLY A 144 3.57 0.74 0.07
C GLY A 144 2.67 1.42 -0.96
N ILE A 145 3.29 2.20 -1.84
CA ILE A 145 2.61 2.92 -2.92
C ILE A 145 3.11 2.40 -4.25
N VAL A 146 2.18 1.95 -5.08
CA VAL A 146 2.41 1.70 -6.51
C VAL A 146 2.10 2.99 -7.26
N LEU A 147 2.94 3.36 -8.21
CA LEU A 147 2.76 4.54 -9.05
C LEU A 147 2.82 4.14 -10.51
N TYR A 148 1.72 4.35 -11.22
CA TYR A 148 1.71 4.36 -12.69
C TYR A 148 1.77 5.82 -13.11
N HIS A 149 2.86 6.21 -13.78
CA HIS A 149 3.05 7.58 -14.20
C HIS A 149 3.11 7.65 -15.73
N GLU A 150 2.21 8.43 -16.31
CA GLU A 150 2.30 8.81 -17.71
C GLU A 150 2.33 10.34 -17.79
N PRO A 151 3.27 10.92 -18.56
CA PRO A 151 3.17 12.32 -18.95
C PRO A 151 1.80 12.59 -19.57
N PHE A 152 1.08 13.59 -19.08
CA PHE A 152 -0.23 13.94 -19.61
C PHE A 152 -0.42 15.45 -19.77
N GLY A 153 -1.15 15.82 -20.83
CA GLY A 153 -1.42 17.19 -21.24
C GLY A 153 -0.24 17.87 -21.96
N ASP A 154 -0.55 18.93 -22.72
CA ASP A 154 0.41 19.62 -23.60
C ASP A 154 1.53 20.38 -22.87
N GLN A 155 1.46 20.46 -21.55
CA GLN A 155 2.44 21.13 -20.70
C GLN A 155 2.98 20.19 -19.61
N GLY A 156 2.78 18.87 -19.73
CA GLY A 156 3.30 17.90 -18.77
C GLY A 156 4.83 17.94 -18.64
N LEU A 157 5.36 17.32 -17.58
CA LEU A 157 6.80 17.00 -17.54
C LEU A 157 7.07 15.89 -18.55
N GLU A 158 8.23 15.95 -19.21
CA GLU A 158 8.75 14.83 -19.97
C GLU A 158 9.00 13.64 -19.04
N ARG A 159 9.06 12.43 -19.62
CA ARG A 159 9.11 11.18 -18.84
C ARG A 159 10.26 11.15 -17.83
N ASP A 160 11.46 11.55 -18.25
CA ASP A 160 12.65 11.52 -17.37
C ASP A 160 12.54 12.52 -16.22
N ASP A 161 12.07 13.74 -16.50
CA ASP A 161 11.84 14.77 -15.47
C ASP A 161 10.72 14.37 -14.50
N LEU A 162 9.72 13.63 -14.99
CA LEU A 162 8.63 13.10 -14.19
C LEU A 162 9.13 11.98 -13.27
N GLU A 163 9.91 11.03 -13.79
CA GLU A 163 10.57 9.99 -13.00
C GLU A 163 11.46 10.61 -11.92
N ASP A 164 12.31 11.58 -12.27
CA ASP A 164 13.15 12.31 -11.32
C ASP A 164 12.34 13.06 -10.25
N PHE A 165 11.19 13.61 -10.64
CA PHE A 165 10.27 14.21 -9.70
C PHE A 165 9.75 13.21 -8.66
N TYR A 166 9.33 12.02 -9.08
CA TYR A 166 8.88 10.99 -8.16
C TYR A 166 10.03 10.35 -7.37
N ASN A 167 11.21 10.19 -7.95
CA ASN A 167 12.40 9.64 -7.29
C ASN A 167 12.78 10.46 -6.04
N ARG A 168 12.62 11.80 -6.09
CA ARG A 168 12.81 12.68 -4.92
C ARG A 168 11.89 12.36 -3.74
N HIS A 169 10.76 11.68 -4.00
CA HIS A 169 9.81 11.23 -2.98
C HIS A 169 10.01 9.76 -2.56
N GLY A 170 11.05 9.10 -3.09
CA GLY A 170 11.44 7.73 -2.75
C GLY A 170 10.75 6.65 -3.60
N PHE A 171 10.10 7.03 -4.69
CA PHE A 171 9.64 6.08 -5.70
C PHE A 171 10.84 5.57 -6.50
N GLN A 172 10.83 4.29 -6.84
CA GLN A 172 11.90 3.62 -7.58
C GLN A 172 11.32 2.53 -8.47
N ARG A 173 12.01 2.17 -9.55
CA ARG A 173 11.63 0.99 -10.35
C ARG A 173 11.75 -0.27 -9.50
N HIS A 174 10.80 -1.19 -9.64
CA HIS A 174 10.78 -2.43 -8.87
C HIS A 174 10.17 -3.57 -9.68
N GLU A 175 10.70 -4.79 -9.54
CA GLU A 175 10.26 -5.96 -10.32
C GLU A 175 8.77 -6.30 -10.14
N ALA A 176 8.21 -5.99 -8.96
CA ALA A 176 6.78 -6.18 -8.68
C ALA A 176 5.86 -5.16 -9.38
N THR A 177 6.42 -4.17 -10.09
CA THR A 177 5.68 -3.15 -10.85
C THR A 177 6.45 -2.81 -12.13
N PRO A 178 6.44 -3.69 -13.15
CA PRO A 178 7.29 -3.56 -14.34
C PRO A 178 7.05 -2.27 -15.13
N ASP A 179 5.81 -1.79 -15.14
CA ASP A 179 5.36 -0.62 -15.91
C ASP A 179 5.20 0.64 -15.05
N GLY A 180 5.76 0.64 -13.84
CA GLY A 180 5.59 1.75 -12.91
C GLY A 180 6.74 1.90 -11.92
N LEU A 181 6.51 2.75 -10.94
CA LEU A 181 7.40 2.94 -9.80
C LEU A 181 6.74 2.39 -8.55
N PHE A 182 7.56 2.00 -7.59
CA PHE A 182 7.12 1.54 -6.30
C PHE A 182 7.84 2.31 -5.21
N ARG A 183 7.14 2.56 -4.11
CA ARG A 183 7.71 3.11 -2.90
C ARG A 183 7.36 2.23 -1.71
N PHE A 184 8.37 1.68 -1.06
CA PHE A 184 8.20 1.02 0.24
C PHE A 184 7.99 2.06 1.34
N PRO A 185 7.16 1.76 2.36
CA PRO A 185 7.10 2.59 3.55
C PRO A 185 8.46 2.56 4.24
N LYS A 186 8.87 3.69 4.80
CA LYS A 186 10.10 3.73 5.60
C LYS A 186 9.97 2.86 6.84
N THR A 187 11.01 2.12 7.11
CA THR A 187 11.20 1.38 8.35
C THR A 187 11.90 2.25 9.39
N PRO A 188 11.82 1.91 10.69
CA PRO A 188 12.62 2.56 11.72
C PRO A 188 14.12 2.54 11.42
N LEU A 189 14.63 1.54 10.68
CA LEU A 189 16.04 1.44 10.28
C LEU A 189 16.44 2.55 9.29
N ASP A 190 15.52 3.00 8.43
CA ASP A 190 15.75 4.08 7.47
C ASP A 190 15.92 5.45 8.15
N LEU A 191 15.38 5.61 9.36
CA LEU A 191 15.54 6.84 10.15
C LEU A 191 16.97 6.97 10.70
N TYR A 192 17.64 5.86 11.02
CA TYR A 192 19.02 5.86 11.53
C TYR A 192 20.06 6.09 10.43
N ALA A 193 19.78 5.69 9.19
CA ALA A 193 20.69 5.91 8.06
C ALA A 193 20.89 7.40 7.71
N ARG A 194 19.98 8.28 8.12
CA ARG A 194 20.03 9.73 7.83
C ARG A 194 20.89 10.55 8.80
N HIS A 195 21.41 9.94 9.87
CA HIS A 195 22.21 10.64 10.88
C HIS A 195 23.73 10.53 10.68
N GLN A 196 24.21 10.07 9.52
CA GLN A 196 25.64 9.98 9.19
C GLN A 196 26.07 10.77 7.94
N GLY A 197 25.26 11.74 7.49
CA GLY A 197 25.57 12.61 6.34
C GLY A 197 25.71 14.06 6.74
#